data_AF-A0A971JES4-F1
#
_entry.id   AF-A0A971JES4-F1
#
_cell.length_a   1.000
_cell.length_b   1.000
_cell.length_c   1.000
_cell.angle_alpha   90.00
_cell.angle_beta   90.00
_cell.angle_gamma   90.00
#
_symmetry.space_group_name_H-M   'P 1'
#
loop_
_entity.id
_entity.type
_entity.pdbx_description
1 polymer ?
#
loop_
_entity_poly.entity_id
_entity_poly.type
_entity_poly.pdbx_seq_one_letter_code
_entity_poly.pdbx_strand_id
1 'polypeptide(L)'
;MKKDKKSIIGWIAVSITTIFSSVWAYWGAIENFHEGWYSTSIWENLFMLFFQYLLFAIIFVSLAVIILRWKKIGLALHFIAAAFSYWFFSGATFSVIGLMVVIPIIALGLVYYFGEPRPKKWAYRLLIGLPLIIILVVSIPQGIKVSKRFNDNDFGMRTVQGNGLILTWAPRGPGWPDQGISWDEAQTICKYLSEDGTVIMKEEQNIWRLPTVDEAVRSMMHHGQNAGGVWNPSEGKAAYERTPDKESPLWDVHSKVIYYWTSDIPVQDERKAYIIVYHGGVYAKRKIDGQNYLSFRAVKPMDIEY
;
A
#
# COMPACT_ATOMS: atom_id res chain seq x y z
N MET A 1 -23.27 -10.75 41.95
CA MET A 1 -24.18 -10.53 40.80
C MET A 1 -24.05 -9.17 40.09
N LYS A 2 -24.44 -8.02 40.67
CA LYS A 2 -24.38 -6.72 39.93
C LYS A 2 -22.94 -6.26 39.58
N LYS A 3 -21.96 -6.52 40.46
CA LYS A 3 -20.54 -6.20 40.22
C LYS A 3 -19.95 -7.07 39.10
N ASP A 4 -20.35 -8.33 39.02
CA ASP A 4 -19.88 -9.27 37.99
C ASP A 4 -20.40 -8.87 36.61
N LYS A 5 -21.67 -8.45 36.51
CA LYS A 5 -22.26 -7.94 35.26
C LYS A 5 -21.53 -6.71 34.71
N LYS A 6 -21.22 -5.71 35.55
CA LYS A 6 -20.44 -4.54 35.11
C LYS A 6 -19.03 -4.92 34.65
N SER A 7 -18.41 -5.88 35.35
CA SER A 7 -17.10 -6.41 34.95
C SER A 7 -17.15 -7.07 33.58
N ILE A 8 -18.12 -7.94 33.35
CA ILE A 8 -18.33 -8.63 32.06
C ILE A 8 -18.55 -7.60 30.94
N ILE A 9 -19.44 -6.62 31.12
CA ILE A 9 -19.69 -5.57 30.13
C ILE A 9 -18.40 -4.77 29.83
N GLY A 10 -17.63 -4.44 30.86
CA GLY A 10 -16.35 -3.76 30.70
C GLY A 10 -15.33 -4.60 29.92
N TRP A 11 -15.27 -5.91 30.17
CA TRP A 11 -14.40 -6.83 29.45
C TRP A 11 -14.83 -7.09 28.01
N ILE A 12 -16.14 -7.05 27.72
CA ILE A 12 -16.66 -7.06 26.35
C ILE A 12 -16.15 -5.84 25.58
N ALA A 13 -16.25 -4.65 26.16
CA ALA A 13 -15.74 -3.43 25.52
C ALA A 13 -14.23 -3.52 25.24
N VAL A 14 -13.44 -3.95 26.24
CA VAL A 14 -11.99 -4.15 26.11
C VAL A 14 -11.67 -5.14 25.00
N SER A 15 -12.35 -6.30 24.97
CA SER A 15 -12.10 -7.34 23.97
C SER A 15 -12.38 -6.85 22.56
N ILE A 16 -13.52 -6.17 22.36
CA ILE A 16 -13.88 -5.57 21.07
C ILE A 16 -12.80 -4.57 20.64
N THR A 17 -12.48 -3.57 21.49
CA THR A 17 -11.46 -2.58 21.12
C THR A 17 -10.12 -3.21 20.84
N THR A 18 -9.65 -4.14 21.68
CA THR A 18 -8.36 -4.81 21.50
C THR A 18 -8.30 -5.54 20.16
N ILE A 19 -9.37 -6.22 19.74
CA ILE A 19 -9.43 -6.87 18.42
C ILE A 19 -9.32 -5.82 17.31
N PHE A 20 -10.17 -4.79 17.34
CA PHE A 20 -10.18 -3.76 16.29
C PHE A 20 -8.85 -3.00 16.22
N SER A 21 -8.29 -2.55 17.33
CA SER A 21 -7.01 -1.85 17.34
C SER A 21 -5.85 -2.75 16.90
N SER A 22 -5.90 -4.04 17.19
CA SER A 22 -4.91 -5.02 16.74
C SER A 22 -4.98 -5.27 15.23
N VAL A 23 -6.19 -5.40 14.66
CA VAL A 23 -6.39 -5.55 13.21
C VAL A 23 -5.89 -4.31 12.48
N TRP A 24 -6.25 -3.11 12.96
CA TRP A 24 -5.78 -1.86 12.36
C TRP A 24 -4.29 -1.64 12.54
N ALA A 25 -3.71 -2.07 13.66
CA ALA A 25 -2.26 -2.05 13.88
C ALA A 25 -1.52 -2.95 12.87
N TYR A 26 -2.03 -4.17 12.64
CA TYR A 26 -1.47 -5.10 11.66
C TYR A 26 -1.58 -4.54 10.23
N TRP A 27 -2.78 -4.14 9.82
CA TRP A 27 -3.04 -3.58 8.48
C TRP A 27 -2.21 -2.33 8.23
N GLY A 28 -2.25 -1.36 9.15
CA GLY A 28 -1.49 -0.12 9.04
C GLY A 28 0.02 -0.36 8.97
N ALA A 29 0.56 -1.26 9.79
CA ALA A 29 1.98 -1.60 9.73
C ALA A 29 2.35 -2.22 8.37
N ILE A 30 1.58 -3.16 7.85
CA ILE A 30 1.87 -3.77 6.53
C ILE A 30 1.78 -2.75 5.40
N GLU A 31 0.68 -2.01 5.31
CA GLU A 31 0.44 -1.06 4.23
C GLU A 31 1.48 0.07 4.22
N ASN A 32 1.95 0.50 5.39
CA ASN A 32 3.02 1.49 5.48
C ASN A 32 4.30 1.02 4.78
N PHE A 33 4.72 -0.24 4.96
CA PHE A 33 5.91 -0.74 4.27
C PHE A 33 5.63 -1.20 2.84
N HIS A 34 4.36 -1.49 2.51
CA HIS A 34 3.96 -1.81 1.15
C HIS A 34 3.96 -0.58 0.24
N GLU A 35 3.36 0.52 0.69
CA GLU A 35 3.10 1.73 -0.11
C GLU A 35 3.74 3.00 0.45
N GLY A 36 3.82 3.13 1.77
CA GLY A 36 4.15 4.39 2.45
C GLY A 36 5.64 4.66 2.67
N TRP A 37 6.49 3.63 2.70
CA TRP A 37 7.90 3.76 3.07
C TRP A 37 8.79 4.00 1.84
N TYR A 38 8.69 5.20 1.27
CA TYR A 38 9.47 5.62 0.10
C TYR A 38 10.28 6.89 0.33
N SER A 39 9.98 7.72 1.35
CA SER A 39 10.73 8.98 1.54
C SER A 39 12.20 8.70 1.85
N THR A 40 13.09 9.58 1.39
CA THR A 40 14.50 9.59 1.81
C THR A 40 14.64 10.06 3.26
N SER A 41 13.67 10.81 3.78
CA SER A 41 13.62 11.28 5.16
C SER A 41 13.00 10.24 6.09
N ILE A 42 13.77 9.78 7.08
CA ILE A 42 13.28 8.87 8.11
C ILE A 42 12.11 9.49 8.89
N TRP A 43 12.11 10.80 9.09
CA TRP A 43 11.07 11.50 9.83
C TRP A 43 9.76 11.56 9.06
N GLU A 44 9.81 11.71 7.73
CA GLU A 44 8.61 11.67 6.90
C GLU A 44 8.02 10.25 6.85
N ASN A 45 8.87 9.23 6.75
CA ASN A 45 8.41 7.84 6.81
C ASN A 45 7.76 7.50 8.15
N LEU A 46 8.35 7.95 9.27
CA LEU A 46 7.76 7.79 10.59
C LEU A 46 6.46 8.60 10.73
N PHE A 47 6.42 9.81 10.19
CA PHE A 47 5.20 10.63 10.20
C PHE A 47 4.06 9.92 9.45
N MET A 48 4.31 9.39 8.25
CA MET A 48 3.33 8.58 7.51
C MET A 48 2.91 7.35 8.32
N LEU A 49 3.85 6.61 8.90
CA LEU A 49 3.55 5.44 9.72
C LEU A 49 2.54 5.79 10.83
N PHE A 50 2.78 6.85 11.61
CA PHE A 50 1.92 7.17 12.75
C PHE A 50 0.60 7.86 12.35
N PHE A 51 0.65 8.82 11.43
CA PHE A 51 -0.49 9.70 11.15
C PHE A 51 -1.33 9.28 9.95
N GLN A 52 -0.78 8.51 9.02
CA GLN A 52 -1.52 8.00 7.87
C GLN A 52 -1.92 6.54 8.08
N TYR A 53 -1.00 5.68 8.52
CA TYR A 53 -1.22 4.24 8.53
C TYR A 53 -1.67 3.67 9.88
N LEU A 54 -1.14 4.16 11.02
CA LEU A 54 -1.52 3.69 12.36
C LEU A 54 -2.63 4.51 13.04
N LEU A 55 -3.12 5.56 12.38
CA LEU A 55 -4.04 6.55 12.97
C LEU A 55 -5.27 5.90 13.63
N PHE A 56 -5.92 4.95 12.94
CA PHE A 56 -7.11 4.27 13.49
C PHE A 56 -6.78 3.43 14.72
N ALA A 57 -5.68 2.69 14.72
CA ALA A 57 -5.25 1.92 15.87
C ALA A 57 -4.98 2.84 17.08
N ILE A 58 -4.29 3.97 16.86
CA ILE A 58 -4.01 4.97 17.88
C ILE A 58 -5.30 5.57 18.44
N ILE A 59 -6.26 5.94 17.58
CA ILE A 59 -7.55 6.50 18.01
C ILE A 59 -8.32 5.49 18.87
N PHE A 60 -8.45 4.23 18.45
CA PHE A 60 -9.17 3.22 19.22
C PHE A 60 -8.54 2.98 20.60
N VAL A 61 -7.21 2.86 20.66
CA VAL A 61 -6.49 2.68 21.93
C VAL A 61 -6.67 3.92 22.81
N SER A 62 -6.52 5.12 22.26
CA SER A 62 -6.63 6.38 23.01
C SER A 62 -8.02 6.57 23.60
N LEU A 63 -9.07 6.39 22.80
CA LEU A 63 -10.46 6.51 23.26
C LEU A 63 -10.76 5.51 24.39
N ALA A 64 -10.31 4.25 24.27
CA ALA A 64 -10.50 3.23 25.28
C ALA A 64 -9.73 3.51 26.58
N VAL A 65 -8.47 3.94 26.49
CA VAL A 65 -7.66 4.30 27.66
C VAL A 65 -8.27 5.50 28.39
N ILE A 66 -8.69 6.53 27.66
CA ILE A 66 -9.30 7.74 28.21
C ILE A 66 -10.61 7.40 28.90
N ILE A 67 -11.50 6.61 28.30
CA ILE A 67 -12.80 6.30 28.92
C ILE A 67 -12.67 5.38 30.14
N LEU A 68 -11.69 4.47 30.16
CA LEU A 68 -11.41 3.65 31.36
C LEU A 68 -10.93 4.48 32.55
N ARG A 69 -10.21 5.58 32.28
CA ARG A 69 -9.70 6.50 33.31
C ARG A 69 -10.73 7.56 33.71
N TRP A 70 -11.37 8.19 32.73
CA TRP A 70 -12.29 9.32 32.88
C TRP A 70 -13.57 9.09 32.08
N LYS A 71 -14.51 8.35 32.67
CA LYS A 71 -15.75 7.91 32.00
C LYS A 71 -16.51 9.01 31.26
N LYS A 72 -16.72 10.17 31.90
CA LYS A 72 -17.48 11.28 31.30
C LYS A 72 -16.76 11.90 30.10
N ILE A 73 -15.46 12.17 30.26
CA ILE A 73 -14.61 12.74 29.19
C ILE A 73 -14.52 11.76 28.03
N GLY A 74 -14.22 10.49 28.33
CA GLY A 74 -14.14 9.46 27.31
C GLY A 74 -15.45 9.26 26.55
N LEU A 75 -16.60 9.27 27.24
CA LEU A 75 -17.90 9.18 26.58
C LEU A 75 -18.14 10.38 25.65
N ALA A 76 -17.83 11.60 26.10
CA ALA A 76 -17.93 12.79 25.27
C ALA A 76 -17.04 12.69 24.02
N LEU A 77 -15.80 12.19 24.15
CA LEU A 77 -14.91 11.97 23.01
C LEU A 77 -15.43 10.94 22.01
N HIS A 78 -16.13 9.88 22.46
CA HIS A 78 -16.78 8.95 21.52
C HIS A 78 -17.90 9.65 20.73
N PHE A 79 -18.72 10.49 21.37
CA PHE A 79 -19.72 11.28 20.67
C PHE A 79 -19.09 12.27 19.69
N ILE A 80 -18.01 12.94 20.07
CA ILE A 80 -17.28 13.86 19.20
C ILE A 80 -16.68 13.10 18.00
N ALA A 81 -16.06 11.95 18.23
CA ALA A 81 -15.50 11.11 17.16
C ALA A 81 -16.59 10.61 16.20
N ALA A 82 -17.76 10.26 16.71
CA ALA A 82 -18.91 9.86 15.91
C ALA A 82 -19.46 11.04 15.07
N ALA A 83 -19.60 12.22 15.68
CA ALA A 83 -20.03 13.42 14.97
C ALA A 83 -19.02 13.85 13.89
N PHE A 84 -17.72 13.81 14.21
CA PHE A 84 -16.65 14.07 13.25
C PHE A 84 -16.70 13.07 12.09
N SER A 85 -16.85 11.77 12.38
CA SER A 85 -16.94 10.74 11.33
C SER A 85 -18.14 10.95 10.42
N TYR A 86 -19.30 11.32 10.98
CA TYR A 86 -20.48 11.65 10.19
C TYR A 86 -20.26 12.83 9.25
N TRP A 87 -19.62 13.90 9.75
CA TRP A 87 -19.30 15.08 8.94
C TRP A 87 -18.24 14.78 7.87
N PHE A 88 -17.14 14.15 8.27
CA PHE A 88 -15.99 13.86 7.41
C PHE A 88 -16.34 12.93 6.25
N PHE A 89 -17.21 11.94 6.50
CA PHE A 89 -17.66 11.00 5.48
C PHE A 89 -18.99 11.38 4.82
N SER A 90 -19.48 12.61 4.97
CA SER A 90 -20.84 13.04 4.56
C SER A 90 -21.28 12.73 3.12
N GLY A 91 -20.36 12.41 2.21
CA GLY A 91 -20.66 11.96 0.85
C GLY A 91 -20.98 10.46 0.70
N ALA A 92 -20.82 9.65 1.75
CA ALA A 92 -21.11 8.21 1.73
C ALA A 92 -22.55 7.90 2.19
N THR A 93 -23.02 6.68 1.90
CA THR A 93 -24.39 6.28 2.23
C THR A 93 -24.59 6.09 3.74
N PHE A 94 -25.82 6.32 4.22
CA PHE A 94 -26.16 6.13 5.64
C PHE A 94 -25.89 4.71 6.14
N SER A 95 -26.10 3.69 5.31
CA SER A 95 -25.81 2.30 5.69
C SER A 95 -24.33 2.10 6.02
N VAL A 96 -23.43 2.82 5.37
CA VAL A 96 -21.99 2.76 5.64
C VAL A 96 -21.65 3.63 6.84
N ILE A 97 -21.98 4.92 6.81
CA ILE A 97 -21.56 5.85 7.86
C ILE A 97 -22.32 5.60 9.16
N GLY A 98 -23.65 5.55 9.08
CA GLY A 98 -24.55 5.42 10.23
C GLY A 98 -24.38 4.08 10.93
N LEU A 99 -24.60 2.97 10.20
CA LEU A 99 -24.60 1.62 10.79
C LEU A 99 -23.20 1.08 11.08
N MET A 100 -22.20 1.37 10.24
CA MET A 100 -20.87 0.73 10.38
C MET A 100 -19.84 1.60 11.11
N VAL A 101 -20.08 2.92 11.25
CA VAL A 101 -19.11 3.83 11.88
C VAL A 101 -19.71 4.54 13.10
N VAL A 102 -20.72 5.38 12.90
CA VAL A 102 -21.28 6.26 13.93
C VAL A 102 -21.91 5.46 15.09
N ILE A 103 -22.81 4.53 14.79
CA ILE A 103 -23.49 3.73 15.81
C ILE A 103 -22.49 2.86 16.59
N PRO A 104 -21.56 2.12 15.96
CA PRO A 104 -20.55 1.35 16.68
C PRO A 104 -19.67 2.19 17.61
N ILE A 105 -19.25 3.39 17.19
CA ILE A 105 -18.44 4.30 18.03
C ILE A 105 -19.24 4.72 19.28
N ILE A 106 -20.49 5.16 19.10
CA ILE A 106 -21.35 5.57 20.22
C ILE A 106 -21.65 4.38 21.14
N ALA A 107 -22.04 3.24 20.55
CA ALA A 107 -22.35 2.02 21.28
C ALA A 107 -21.14 1.57 22.12
N LEU A 108 -19.94 1.53 21.55
CA LEU A 108 -18.72 1.17 22.28
C LEU A 108 -18.45 2.14 23.44
N GLY A 109 -18.63 3.45 23.22
CA GLY A 109 -18.52 4.46 24.27
C GLY A 109 -19.50 4.22 25.42
N LEU A 110 -20.76 3.88 25.11
CA LEU A 110 -21.78 3.55 26.12
C LEU A 110 -21.44 2.25 26.87
N VAL A 111 -20.99 1.20 26.16
CA VAL A 111 -20.59 -0.07 26.78
C VAL A 111 -19.43 0.16 27.77
N TYR A 112 -18.42 0.96 27.41
CA TYR A 112 -17.36 1.37 28.33
C TYR A 112 -17.87 2.24 29.49
N TYR A 113 -18.80 3.15 29.24
CA TYR A 113 -19.34 4.03 30.27
C TYR A 113 -20.10 3.25 31.36
N PHE A 114 -20.92 2.28 30.97
CA PHE A 114 -21.68 1.45 31.90
C PHE A 114 -20.88 0.23 32.43
N GLY A 115 -19.91 -0.25 31.67
CA GLY A 115 -18.99 -1.33 32.05
C GLY A 115 -17.86 -0.89 32.97
N GLU A 116 -17.23 -1.84 33.66
CA GLU A 116 -16.03 -1.58 34.45
C GLU A 116 -15.17 -2.85 34.54
N PRO A 117 -14.18 -3.03 33.63
CA PRO A 117 -13.37 -4.25 33.64
C PRO A 117 -12.55 -4.33 34.92
N ARG A 118 -12.60 -5.48 35.58
CA ARG A 118 -11.79 -5.75 36.78
C ARG A 118 -11.03 -7.06 36.57
N PRO A 119 -9.70 -7.07 36.83
CA PRO A 119 -8.84 -5.94 37.21
C PRO A 119 -8.49 -4.99 36.05
N LYS A 120 -8.53 -3.66 36.29
CA LYS A 120 -8.26 -2.63 35.26
C LYS A 120 -6.84 -2.69 34.68
N LYS A 121 -5.85 -3.13 35.47
CA LYS A 121 -4.45 -3.25 35.02
C LYS A 121 -4.32 -4.14 33.78
N TRP A 122 -5.07 -5.24 33.74
CA TRP A 122 -5.06 -6.15 32.60
C TRP A 122 -5.76 -5.57 31.38
N ALA A 123 -6.83 -4.78 31.58
CA ALA A 123 -7.46 -4.04 30.49
C ALA A 123 -6.48 -3.08 29.80
N TYR A 124 -5.72 -2.29 30.57
CA TYR A 124 -4.69 -1.40 30.00
C TYR A 124 -3.58 -2.18 29.28
N ARG A 125 -3.10 -3.28 29.87
CA ARG A 125 -2.07 -4.13 29.26
C ARG A 125 -2.52 -4.70 27.91
N LEU A 126 -3.76 -5.15 27.80
CA LEU A 126 -4.29 -5.70 26.55
C LEU A 126 -4.56 -4.62 25.50
N LEU A 127 -5.15 -3.50 25.89
CA LEU A 127 -5.46 -2.39 24.98
C LEU A 127 -4.20 -1.77 24.37
N ILE A 128 -3.14 -1.60 25.16
CA ILE A 128 -1.90 -0.96 24.71
C ILE A 128 -0.91 -2.00 24.20
N GLY A 129 -0.68 -3.05 24.99
CA GLY A 129 0.38 -4.02 24.76
C GLY A 129 0.18 -4.85 23.52
N LEU A 130 -1.03 -5.36 23.25
CA LEU A 130 -1.24 -6.25 22.10
C LEU A 130 -1.07 -5.53 20.75
N PRO A 131 -1.71 -4.37 20.49
CA PRO A 131 -1.45 -3.62 19.27
C PRO A 131 0.01 -3.17 19.13
N LEU A 132 0.66 -2.77 20.24
CA LEU A 132 2.06 -2.37 20.21
C LEU A 132 2.99 -3.55 19.84
N ILE A 133 2.75 -4.73 20.40
CA ILE A 133 3.49 -5.94 20.03
C ILE A 133 3.31 -6.24 18.54
N ILE A 134 2.09 -6.15 18.02
CA ILE A 134 1.81 -6.35 16.59
C ILE A 134 2.58 -5.34 15.73
N ILE A 135 2.54 -4.05 16.09
CA ILE A 135 3.28 -2.99 15.39
C ILE A 135 4.77 -3.33 15.35
N LEU A 136 5.37 -3.75 16.47
CA LEU A 136 6.79 -4.07 16.54
C LEU A 136 7.13 -5.34 15.74
N VAL A 137 6.35 -6.40 15.90
CA VAL A 137 6.57 -7.70 15.23
C VAL A 137 6.42 -7.57 13.71
N VAL A 138 5.53 -6.70 13.22
CA VAL A 138 5.37 -6.45 11.78
C VAL A 138 6.38 -5.43 11.28
N SER A 139 6.51 -4.28 11.95
CA SER A 139 7.31 -3.16 11.46
C SER A 139 8.81 -3.41 11.51
N ILE A 140 9.34 -4.15 12.50
CA ILE A 140 10.78 -4.37 12.60
C ILE A 140 11.30 -5.22 11.43
N PRO A 141 10.73 -6.41 11.13
CA PRO A 141 11.17 -7.19 9.98
C PRO A 141 10.99 -6.44 8.65
N GLN A 142 9.86 -5.75 8.47
CA GLN A 142 9.63 -4.96 7.25
C GLN A 142 10.61 -3.78 7.14
N GLY A 143 10.90 -3.10 8.25
CA GLY A 143 11.91 -2.05 8.33
C GLY A 143 13.31 -2.56 7.95
N ILE A 144 13.69 -3.76 8.40
CA ILE A 144 14.94 -4.42 8.00
C ILE A 144 14.94 -4.77 6.50
N LYS A 145 13.79 -5.23 5.98
CA LYS A 145 13.66 -5.55 4.55
C LYS A 145 13.85 -4.30 3.69
N VAL A 146 13.11 -3.23 3.97
CA VAL A 146 13.17 -2.00 3.16
C VAL A 146 14.51 -1.28 3.29
N SER A 147 15.20 -1.37 4.43
CA SER A 147 16.52 -0.76 4.61
C SER A 147 17.64 -1.47 3.85
N LYS A 148 17.39 -2.71 3.40
CA LYS A 148 18.31 -3.50 2.58
C LYS A 148 18.04 -3.38 1.08
N ARG A 149 17.05 -2.59 0.66
CA ARG A 149 16.74 -2.40 -0.75
C ARG A 149 17.96 -1.88 -1.50
N PHE A 150 18.29 -2.57 -2.59
CA PHE A 150 19.35 -2.15 -3.49
C PHE A 150 18.93 -0.93 -4.30
N ASN A 151 19.74 0.13 -4.23
CA ASN A 151 19.60 1.35 -5.01
C ASN A 151 20.98 1.78 -5.51
N ASP A 152 21.19 1.74 -6.81
CA ASP A 152 22.43 2.19 -7.45
C ASP A 152 22.43 3.70 -7.76
N ASN A 153 21.33 4.41 -7.49
CA ASN A 153 21.10 5.83 -7.80
C ASN A 153 21.21 6.19 -9.29
N ASP A 154 21.22 5.21 -10.18
CA ASP A 154 21.22 5.43 -11.62
C ASP A 154 19.80 5.27 -12.18
N PHE A 155 19.16 6.42 -12.38
CA PHE A 155 17.81 6.54 -12.94
C PHE A 155 17.81 6.86 -14.44
N GLY A 156 18.96 6.67 -15.12
CA GLY A 156 19.09 6.81 -16.55
C GLY A 156 18.43 5.67 -17.34
N MET A 157 18.71 5.65 -18.64
CA MET A 157 18.27 4.56 -19.51
C MET A 157 19.04 3.30 -19.13
N ARG A 158 18.34 2.17 -18.91
CA ARG A 158 18.96 0.95 -18.40
C ARG A 158 18.72 -0.22 -19.34
N THR A 159 19.79 -0.89 -19.75
CA THR A 159 19.67 -2.24 -20.30
C THR A 159 19.51 -3.22 -19.14
N VAL A 160 18.44 -4.01 -19.16
CA VAL A 160 18.19 -5.09 -18.22
C VAL A 160 18.28 -6.41 -18.98
N GLN A 161 19.28 -7.21 -18.62
CA GLN A 161 19.44 -8.58 -19.09
C GLN A 161 18.97 -9.53 -17.98
N GLY A 162 17.93 -10.30 -18.26
CA GLY A 162 17.27 -11.12 -17.24
C GLY A 162 16.48 -12.26 -17.84
N ASN A 163 16.68 -13.47 -17.31
CA ASN A 163 15.94 -14.67 -17.68
C ASN A 163 15.78 -14.88 -19.21
N GLY A 164 16.86 -14.71 -19.99
CA GLY A 164 16.88 -14.89 -21.46
C GLY A 164 16.28 -13.74 -22.28
N LEU A 165 16.09 -12.57 -21.67
CA LEU A 165 15.58 -11.36 -22.30
C LEU A 165 16.59 -10.23 -22.14
N ILE A 166 16.69 -9.35 -23.14
CA ILE A 166 17.47 -8.11 -23.08
C ILE A 166 16.58 -6.97 -23.54
N LEU A 167 16.26 -6.05 -22.64
CA LEU A 167 15.44 -4.87 -22.93
C LEU A 167 16.12 -3.60 -22.45
N THR A 168 15.92 -2.53 -23.19
CA THR A 168 16.27 -1.17 -22.76
C THR A 168 15.05 -0.52 -22.13
N TRP A 169 15.18 -0.11 -20.88
CA TRP A 169 14.15 0.55 -20.07
C TRP A 169 14.40 2.06 -20.03
N ALA A 170 13.33 2.83 -20.19
CA ALA A 170 13.39 4.28 -20.29
C ALA A 170 14.01 4.94 -19.05
N PRO A 171 14.70 6.10 -19.20
CA PRO A 171 15.17 6.91 -18.10
C PRO A 171 14.01 7.56 -17.34
N ARG A 172 14.30 8.08 -16.13
CA ARG A 172 13.34 8.89 -15.36
C ARG A 172 12.91 10.09 -16.21
N GLY A 173 11.60 10.32 -16.28
CA GLY A 173 11.02 11.35 -17.13
C GLY A 173 9.69 10.88 -17.73
N PRO A 174 9.31 11.33 -18.93
CA PRO A 174 8.03 10.97 -19.51
C PRO A 174 7.87 9.45 -19.74
N GLY A 175 8.95 8.74 -20.10
CA GLY A 175 8.93 7.28 -20.24
C GLY A 175 8.95 6.50 -18.93
N TRP A 176 9.14 7.18 -17.80
CA TRP A 176 9.14 6.59 -16.47
C TRP A 176 8.63 7.62 -15.44
N PRO A 177 7.31 7.90 -15.43
CA PRO A 177 6.73 8.90 -14.55
C PRO A 177 6.68 8.42 -13.08
N ASP A 178 6.71 9.36 -12.16
CA ASP A 178 6.58 9.12 -10.71
C ASP A 178 5.17 9.40 -10.17
N GLN A 179 4.21 9.63 -11.08
CA GLN A 179 2.81 9.92 -10.77
C GLN A 179 1.85 8.95 -11.47
N GLY A 180 0.60 8.97 -10.99
CA GLY A 180 -0.48 8.14 -11.48
C GLY A 180 -0.86 8.48 -12.92
N ILE A 181 -1.06 7.44 -13.74
CA ILE A 181 -1.45 7.61 -15.14
C ILE A 181 -2.37 6.50 -15.62
N SER A 182 -3.28 6.82 -16.54
CA SER A 182 -4.15 5.82 -17.17
C SER A 182 -3.39 4.97 -18.18
N TRP A 183 -3.94 3.81 -18.52
CA TRP A 183 -3.29 2.89 -19.46
C TRP A 183 -3.21 3.48 -20.88
N ASP A 184 -4.29 4.11 -21.36
CA ASP A 184 -4.34 4.71 -22.71
C ASP A 184 -3.36 5.89 -22.85
N GLU A 185 -3.23 6.69 -21.79
CA GLU A 185 -2.27 7.78 -21.74
C GLU A 185 -0.83 7.25 -21.69
N ALA A 186 -0.55 6.19 -20.92
CA ALA A 186 0.75 5.53 -20.91
C ALA A 186 1.15 5.00 -22.29
N GLN A 187 0.22 4.37 -23.02
CA GLN A 187 0.45 3.94 -24.41
C GLN A 187 0.74 5.12 -25.33
N THR A 188 -0.03 6.21 -25.18
CA THR A 188 0.18 7.44 -25.95
C THR A 188 1.57 8.00 -25.69
N ILE A 189 1.97 8.15 -24.43
CA ILE A 189 3.32 8.67 -24.11
C ILE A 189 4.41 7.78 -24.73
N CYS A 190 4.31 6.46 -24.60
CA CYS A 190 5.27 5.54 -25.23
C CYS A 190 5.37 5.79 -26.76
N LYS A 191 4.23 5.94 -27.43
CA LYS A 191 4.16 6.14 -28.89
C LYS A 191 4.91 7.38 -29.37
N TYR A 192 4.88 8.46 -28.59
CA TYR A 192 5.47 9.75 -28.92
C TYR A 192 6.82 10.00 -28.23
N LEU A 193 7.36 9.04 -27.48
CA LEU A 193 8.58 9.24 -26.72
C LEU A 193 9.81 9.31 -27.65
N SER A 194 10.68 10.31 -27.46
CA SER A 194 11.94 10.47 -28.17
C SER A 194 12.84 9.23 -28.03
N GLU A 195 13.78 9.03 -28.95
CA GLU A 195 14.67 7.87 -28.96
C GLU A 195 15.46 7.68 -27.65
N ASP A 196 15.88 8.78 -27.02
CA ASP A 196 16.57 8.80 -25.73
C ASP A 196 15.63 8.66 -24.52
N GLY A 197 14.31 8.67 -24.73
CA GLY A 197 13.30 8.48 -23.71
C GLY A 197 12.99 9.70 -22.84
N THR A 198 13.55 10.88 -23.15
CA THR A 198 13.52 12.05 -22.26
C THR A 198 12.44 13.08 -22.58
N VAL A 199 11.89 13.08 -23.80
CA VAL A 199 10.93 14.09 -24.28
C VAL A 199 9.74 13.44 -25.00
N ILE A 200 8.54 14.00 -24.83
CA ILE A 200 7.36 13.67 -25.64
C ILE A 200 7.39 14.51 -26.92
N MET A 201 7.50 13.85 -28.07
CA MET A 201 7.58 14.46 -29.38
C MET A 201 6.19 14.82 -29.93
N LYS A 202 6.15 15.72 -30.91
CA LYS A 202 4.90 16.06 -31.62
C LYS A 202 4.47 14.99 -32.61
N GLU A 203 5.44 14.28 -33.17
CA GLU A 203 5.23 13.23 -34.16
C GLU A 203 5.43 11.87 -33.51
N GLU A 204 4.72 10.86 -34.01
CA GLU A 204 4.82 9.50 -33.50
C GLU A 204 6.22 8.94 -33.79
N GLN A 205 6.87 8.42 -32.75
CA GLN A 205 8.19 7.82 -32.84
C GLN A 205 8.09 6.29 -32.98
N ASN A 206 7.13 5.68 -32.27
CA ASN A 206 6.89 4.23 -32.26
C ASN A 206 8.13 3.38 -31.89
N ILE A 207 9.06 3.96 -31.11
CA ILE A 207 10.28 3.29 -30.62
C ILE A 207 9.98 2.57 -29.30
N TRP A 208 9.29 3.25 -28.40
CA TRP A 208 9.01 2.79 -27.05
C TRP A 208 7.60 2.21 -26.95
N ARG A 209 7.42 1.25 -26.04
CA ARG A 209 6.13 0.64 -25.73
C ARG A 209 6.04 0.27 -24.26
N LEU A 210 4.83 -0.05 -23.81
CA LEU A 210 4.67 -0.77 -22.56
C LEU A 210 5.30 -2.18 -22.68
N PRO A 211 5.89 -2.72 -21.61
CA PRO A 211 6.35 -4.10 -21.59
C PRO A 211 5.15 -5.05 -21.58
N THR A 212 5.30 -6.23 -22.18
CA THR A 212 4.37 -7.34 -21.95
C THR A 212 4.48 -7.82 -20.50
N VAL A 213 3.53 -8.64 -20.04
CA VAL A 213 3.60 -9.24 -18.70
C VAL A 213 4.81 -10.16 -18.60
N ASP A 214 5.08 -10.97 -19.62
CA ASP A 214 6.24 -11.88 -19.63
C ASP A 214 7.55 -11.10 -19.51
N GLU A 215 7.70 -10.03 -20.28
CA GLU A 215 8.90 -9.19 -20.25
C GLU A 215 9.09 -8.50 -18.89
N ALA A 216 8.01 -7.96 -18.32
CA ALA A 216 8.06 -7.32 -17.01
C ALA A 216 8.45 -8.32 -15.91
N VAL A 217 7.81 -9.50 -15.90
CA VAL A 217 8.07 -10.58 -14.93
C VAL A 217 9.52 -11.06 -15.05
N ARG A 218 10.01 -11.32 -16.26
CA ARG A 218 11.39 -11.79 -16.51
C ARG A 218 12.45 -10.75 -16.21
N SER A 219 12.08 -9.46 -16.17
CA SER A 219 13.01 -8.37 -15.85
C SER A 219 13.12 -8.09 -14.35
N MET A 220 12.24 -8.64 -13.51
CA MET A 220 12.21 -8.37 -12.07
C MET A 220 13.54 -8.71 -11.38
N MET A 221 13.89 -7.91 -10.37
CA MET A 221 15.19 -7.93 -9.73
C MET A 221 15.08 -8.12 -8.21
N HIS A 222 16.11 -8.69 -7.63
CA HIS A 222 16.32 -8.82 -6.20
C HIS A 222 17.81 -8.67 -5.87
N HIS A 223 18.16 -7.66 -5.09
CA HIS A 223 19.50 -7.29 -4.67
C HIS A 223 20.51 -7.21 -5.83
N GLY A 224 20.13 -6.50 -6.90
CA GLY A 224 20.97 -6.29 -8.09
C GLY A 224 21.10 -7.52 -9.00
N GLN A 225 20.39 -8.61 -8.71
CA GLN A 225 20.36 -9.82 -9.54
C GLN A 225 18.95 -10.06 -10.07
N ASN A 226 18.83 -10.76 -11.20
CA ASN A 226 17.53 -11.17 -11.71
C ASN A 226 16.82 -12.11 -10.72
N ALA A 227 15.50 -11.96 -10.59
CA ALA A 227 14.68 -12.73 -9.65
C ALA A 227 14.21 -14.09 -10.19
N GLY A 228 14.54 -14.44 -11.45
CA GLY A 228 14.15 -15.70 -12.08
C GLY A 228 12.66 -15.78 -12.39
N GLY A 229 12.04 -14.65 -12.76
CA GLY A 229 10.60 -14.55 -12.96
C GLY A 229 10.11 -15.33 -14.17
N VAL A 230 9.08 -16.16 -13.99
CA VAL A 230 8.39 -16.90 -15.05
C VAL A 230 6.90 -16.59 -15.02
N TRP A 231 6.35 -16.22 -16.17
CA TRP A 231 4.92 -15.96 -16.32
C TRP A 231 4.17 -17.23 -16.73
N ASN A 232 3.06 -17.53 -16.04
CA ASN A 232 2.11 -18.55 -16.45
C ASN A 232 0.80 -17.88 -16.93
N PRO A 233 0.61 -17.72 -18.24
CA PRO A 233 -0.60 -17.10 -18.81
C PRO A 233 -1.88 -17.84 -18.48
N SER A 234 -1.82 -19.17 -18.33
CA SER A 234 -3.02 -20.00 -18.09
C SER A 234 -3.62 -19.78 -16.70
N GLU A 235 -2.77 -19.51 -15.71
CA GLU A 235 -3.18 -19.23 -14.33
C GLU A 235 -3.26 -17.73 -14.03
N GLY A 236 -2.71 -16.87 -14.91
CA GLY A 236 -2.55 -15.46 -14.64
C GLY A 236 -1.62 -15.19 -13.45
N LYS A 237 -0.57 -16.00 -13.28
CA LYS A 237 0.35 -15.94 -12.13
C LYS A 237 1.81 -15.92 -12.56
N ALA A 238 2.60 -15.15 -11.83
CA ALA A 238 4.06 -15.14 -11.93
C ALA A 238 4.66 -15.97 -10.79
N ALA A 239 5.73 -16.70 -11.10
CA ALA A 239 6.57 -17.40 -10.14
C ALA A 239 8.00 -16.83 -10.19
N TYR A 240 8.72 -16.85 -9.07
CA TYR A 240 10.07 -16.32 -8.98
C TYR A 240 10.94 -17.26 -8.13
N GLU A 241 12.22 -17.38 -8.48
CA GLU A 241 13.20 -18.06 -7.64
C GLU A 241 13.45 -17.29 -6.33
N ARG A 242 13.38 -15.95 -6.41
CA ARG A 242 13.49 -15.04 -5.27
C ARG A 242 12.42 -13.98 -5.38
N THR A 243 11.73 -13.67 -4.29
CA THR A 243 10.70 -12.62 -4.32
C THR A 243 11.33 -11.27 -4.70
N PRO A 244 10.91 -10.65 -5.82
CA PRO A 244 11.39 -9.34 -6.20
C PRO A 244 11.10 -8.28 -5.14
N ASP A 245 11.81 -7.15 -5.21
CA ASP A 245 11.51 -5.99 -4.39
C ASP A 245 11.60 -4.70 -5.22
N LYS A 246 11.18 -3.58 -4.62
CA LYS A 246 11.21 -2.25 -5.21
C LYS A 246 12.64 -1.72 -5.23
N GLU A 247 13.42 -2.18 -6.19
CA GLU A 247 14.86 -1.93 -6.29
C GLU A 247 15.29 -1.53 -7.71
N SER A 248 16.45 -0.88 -7.79
CA SER A 248 17.16 -0.68 -9.05
C SER A 248 17.51 -2.02 -9.72
N PRO A 249 17.63 -2.06 -11.07
CA PRO A 249 17.44 -0.94 -12.00
C PRO A 249 15.99 -0.63 -12.35
N LEU A 250 15.01 -1.50 -12.06
CA LEU A 250 13.64 -1.35 -12.58
C LEU A 250 12.80 -0.33 -11.84
N TRP A 251 12.92 -0.29 -10.51
CA TRP A 251 12.09 0.53 -9.66
C TRP A 251 12.91 1.63 -9.01
N ASP A 252 12.28 2.79 -8.85
CA ASP A 252 12.79 3.83 -7.99
C ASP A 252 12.33 3.55 -6.56
N VAL A 253 13.28 3.20 -5.70
CA VAL A 253 13.03 2.88 -4.29
C VAL A 253 12.35 4.03 -3.53
N HIS A 254 12.52 5.27 -4.02
CA HIS A 254 11.99 6.49 -3.41
C HIS A 254 10.75 7.07 -4.07
N SER A 255 10.24 6.42 -5.12
CA SER A 255 8.97 6.80 -5.74
C SER A 255 7.78 6.30 -4.93
N LYS A 256 6.60 6.93 -5.06
CA LYS A 256 5.34 6.38 -4.54
C LYS A 256 4.77 5.29 -5.43
N VAL A 257 5.23 5.21 -6.68
CA VAL A 257 4.75 4.23 -7.66
C VAL A 257 5.16 2.83 -7.25
N ILE A 258 4.19 1.93 -7.16
CA ILE A 258 4.38 0.51 -6.79
C ILE A 258 3.80 -0.44 -7.82
N TYR A 259 3.12 0.09 -8.83
CA TYR A 259 2.55 -0.65 -9.94
C TYR A 259 2.98 -0.06 -11.28
N TYR A 260 3.31 -0.94 -12.23
CA TYR A 260 3.49 -0.57 -13.63
C TYR A 260 2.45 -1.22 -14.52
N TRP A 261 1.90 -0.44 -15.44
CA TRP A 261 1.13 -0.94 -16.57
C TRP A 261 1.96 -1.84 -17.48
N THR A 262 1.31 -2.84 -18.04
CA THR A 262 1.83 -3.70 -19.11
C THR A 262 0.96 -3.54 -20.36
N SER A 263 1.46 -3.98 -21.52
CA SER A 263 0.71 -3.95 -22.77
C SER A 263 -0.44 -4.97 -22.82
N ASP A 264 -0.36 -6.03 -22.01
CA ASP A 264 -1.23 -7.18 -22.17
C ASP A 264 -2.61 -6.94 -21.56
N ILE A 265 -3.62 -7.44 -22.27
CA ILE A 265 -5.03 -7.30 -21.93
C ILE A 265 -5.57 -8.70 -21.54
N PRO A 266 -6.25 -8.84 -20.40
CA PRO A 266 -6.90 -10.10 -20.05
C PRO A 266 -7.95 -10.50 -21.10
N VAL A 267 -7.93 -11.76 -21.53
CA VAL A 267 -8.86 -12.30 -22.53
C VAL A 267 -10.33 -12.13 -22.12
N GLN A 268 -10.61 -12.11 -20.82
CA GLN A 268 -11.97 -12.07 -20.29
C GLN A 268 -12.56 -10.64 -20.22
N ASP A 269 -11.74 -9.58 -20.29
CA ASP A 269 -12.22 -8.20 -20.12
C ASP A 269 -11.27 -7.19 -20.79
N GLU A 270 -11.62 -6.80 -22.00
CA GLU A 270 -10.88 -5.83 -22.83
C GLU A 270 -10.82 -4.41 -22.25
N ARG A 271 -11.65 -4.10 -21.25
CA ARG A 271 -11.61 -2.83 -20.51
C ARG A 271 -10.52 -2.80 -19.44
N LYS A 272 -9.80 -3.91 -19.26
CA LYS A 272 -8.71 -4.05 -18.30
C LYS A 272 -7.38 -4.22 -19.01
N ALA A 273 -6.32 -3.93 -18.28
CA ALA A 273 -4.95 -4.29 -18.64
C ALA A 273 -4.26 -4.87 -17.40
N TYR A 274 -3.21 -5.65 -17.62
CA TYR A 274 -2.41 -6.16 -16.52
C TYR A 274 -1.48 -5.09 -15.98
N ILE A 275 -1.32 -5.09 -14.67
CA ILE A 275 -0.29 -4.37 -13.94
C ILE A 275 0.66 -5.37 -13.28
N ILE A 276 1.92 -4.99 -13.15
CA ILE A 276 2.89 -5.68 -12.31
C ILE A 276 3.17 -4.84 -11.06
N VAL A 277 3.27 -5.49 -9.91
CA VAL A 277 3.64 -4.88 -8.63
C VAL A 277 5.12 -5.10 -8.37
N TYR A 278 5.79 -4.18 -7.67
CA TYR A 278 7.24 -4.30 -7.36
C TYR A 278 7.67 -5.63 -6.71
N HIS A 279 6.79 -6.30 -5.98
CA HIS A 279 7.06 -7.63 -5.39
C HIS A 279 6.79 -8.80 -6.35
N GLY A 280 6.50 -8.52 -7.62
CA GLY A 280 6.32 -9.49 -8.70
C GLY A 280 4.88 -9.97 -8.97
N GLY A 281 3.91 -9.63 -8.11
CA GLY A 281 2.50 -9.95 -8.36
C GLY A 281 1.96 -9.29 -9.63
N VAL A 282 1.05 -9.97 -10.32
CA VAL A 282 0.39 -9.48 -11.54
C VAL A 282 -1.12 -9.48 -11.34
N TYR A 283 -1.77 -8.36 -11.67
CA TYR A 283 -3.21 -8.18 -11.45
C TYR A 283 -3.85 -7.43 -12.61
N ALA A 284 -5.13 -7.68 -12.88
CA ALA A 284 -5.89 -6.92 -13.87
C ALA A 284 -6.52 -5.67 -13.21
N LYS A 285 -6.34 -4.50 -13.84
CA LYS A 285 -6.93 -3.21 -13.43
C LYS A 285 -7.68 -2.59 -14.60
N ARG A 286 -8.65 -1.71 -14.32
CA ARG A 286 -9.40 -1.03 -15.40
C ARG A 286 -8.48 -0.02 -16.06
N LYS A 287 -8.51 0.09 -17.39
CA LYS A 287 -7.64 1.01 -18.15
C LYS A 287 -7.78 2.48 -17.74
N ILE A 288 -8.96 2.85 -17.24
CA ILE A 288 -9.30 4.18 -16.73
C ILE A 288 -8.75 4.47 -15.32
N ASP A 289 -8.25 3.46 -14.61
CA ASP A 289 -7.67 3.66 -13.28
C ASP A 289 -6.34 4.43 -13.45
N GLY A 290 -6.09 5.41 -12.57
CA GLY A 290 -4.91 6.29 -12.64
C GLY A 290 -4.49 6.77 -11.25
N GLN A 291 -4.56 5.89 -10.24
CA GLN A 291 -4.17 6.24 -8.89
C GLN A 291 -2.69 6.66 -8.84
N ASN A 292 -2.34 7.58 -7.94
CA ASN A 292 -0.99 8.19 -7.85
C ASN A 292 0.18 7.19 -7.72
N TYR A 293 -0.09 5.94 -7.36
CA TYR A 293 0.90 4.88 -7.20
C TYR A 293 0.98 3.90 -8.39
N LEU A 294 0.20 4.14 -9.45
CA LEU A 294 0.10 3.31 -10.65
C LEU A 294 0.58 4.08 -11.87
N SER A 295 1.75 3.71 -12.38
CA SER A 295 2.38 4.37 -13.52
C SER A 295 2.84 3.34 -14.56
N PHE A 296 3.88 3.66 -15.34
CA PHE A 296 4.54 2.72 -16.24
C PHE A 296 6.04 2.99 -16.31
N ARG A 297 6.76 2.07 -16.95
CA ARG A 297 8.09 2.33 -17.46
C ARG A 297 8.19 1.74 -18.85
N ALA A 298 8.51 2.58 -19.83
CA ALA A 298 8.57 2.16 -21.22
C ALA A 298 9.80 1.29 -21.48
N VAL A 299 9.66 0.40 -22.45
CA VAL A 299 10.73 -0.48 -22.92
C VAL A 299 10.87 -0.41 -24.44
N LYS A 300 12.08 -0.68 -24.92
CA LYS A 300 12.37 -1.00 -26.31
C LYS A 300 13.33 -2.20 -26.39
N PRO A 301 13.36 -2.94 -27.51
CA PRO A 301 14.43 -3.91 -27.76
C PRO A 301 15.80 -3.23 -27.67
N MET A 302 16.84 -3.98 -27.32
CA MET A 302 18.21 -3.47 -27.38
C MET A 302 18.56 -3.08 -28.82
N ASP A 303 19.08 -1.88 -29.01
CA ASP A 303 19.69 -1.47 -30.26
C ASP A 303 20.98 -2.29 -30.44
N ILE A 304 20.98 -3.23 -31.38
CA ILE A 304 22.20 -3.88 -31.83
C ILE A 304 22.85 -2.89 -32.80
N GLU A 305 23.79 -2.08 -32.31
CA GLU A 305 24.70 -1.37 -33.21
C GLU A 305 25.50 -2.44 -33.99
N TYR A 306 25.28 -2.51 -35.30
CA TYR A 306 26.04 -3.35 -36.24
C TYR A 306 27.33 -2.65 -36.67
#